data_AF-A0A496TNM6-F1
#
_entry.id   AF-A0A496TNM6-F1
#
_cell.length_a   1.000
_cell.length_b   1.000
_cell.length_c   1.000
_cell.angle_alpha   90.00
_cell.angle_beta   90.00
_cell.angle_gamma   90.00
#
_symmetry.space_group_name_H-M   'P 1'
#
loop_
_entity.id
_entity.type
_entity.pdbx_description
1 polymer ?
#
loop_
_entity_poly.entity_id
_entity_poly.type
_entity_poly.pdbx_seq_one_letter_code
_entity_poly.pdbx_strand_id
1 'polypeptide(L)'
;IDITKEPMLIYPTLHYQNGGLEINSKCETSIPGLFVAGEVSGGVHGENRLMGNSLLDVTVFGRIAGENAAIFAKERTTDGKLNLDHVKKYHKELEEAGIVTERISPMILPDYSNPQVRKKQITTVYHGTIR
;
A
#
# COMPACT_ATOMS: atom_id res chain seq x y z
N ILE A 1 -17.56 -32.01 -5.66
CA ILE A 1 -18.63 -31.28 -4.98
C ILE A 1 -19.57 -30.77 -6.05
N ASP A 2 -20.78 -31.31 -6.11
CA ASP A 2 -21.88 -30.77 -6.90
C ASP A 2 -22.67 -29.82 -5.98
N ILE A 3 -22.58 -28.51 -6.23
CA ILE A 3 -23.18 -27.48 -5.36
C ILE A 3 -24.71 -27.55 -5.30
N THR A 4 -25.35 -28.29 -6.21
CA THR A 4 -26.80 -28.53 -6.21
C THR A 4 -27.20 -29.71 -5.33
N LYS A 5 -26.25 -30.56 -4.96
CA LYS A 5 -26.46 -31.79 -4.19
C LYS A 5 -25.77 -31.79 -2.82
N GLU A 6 -24.64 -31.10 -2.70
CA GLU A 6 -23.81 -31.07 -1.50
C GLU A 6 -23.55 -29.63 -1.08
N PRO A 7 -23.77 -29.26 0.20
CA PRO A 7 -23.54 -27.91 0.68
C PRO A 7 -22.04 -27.57 0.72
N MET A 8 -21.70 -26.35 0.33
CA MET A 8 -20.32 -25.84 0.42
C MET A 8 -19.99 -25.34 1.82
N LEU A 9 -18.84 -25.77 2.34
CA LEU A 9 -18.25 -25.19 3.54
C LEU A 9 -17.62 -23.84 3.19
N ILE A 10 -18.02 -22.79 3.92
CA ILE A 10 -17.50 -21.42 3.74
C ILE A 10 -16.92 -20.90 5.05
N TYR A 11 -15.87 -20.10 4.93
CA TYR A 11 -15.22 -19.44 6.07
C TYR A 11 -14.92 -17.98 5.71
N PRO A 12 -14.95 -17.05 6.68
CA PRO A 12 -14.53 -15.67 6.44
C PRO A 12 -13.06 -15.60 6.01
N THR A 13 -12.78 -14.79 5.00
CA THR A 13 -11.41 -14.47 4.55
C THR A 13 -11.24 -12.97 4.44
N LEU A 14 -10.01 -12.48 4.57
CA LEU A 14 -9.68 -11.10 4.22
C LEU A 14 -10.07 -10.86 2.76
N HIS A 15 -10.83 -9.80 2.50
CA HIS A 15 -11.39 -9.52 1.17
C HIS A 15 -10.94 -8.18 0.59
N TYR A 16 -10.93 -7.13 1.41
CA TYR A 16 -10.64 -5.78 0.95
C TYR A 16 -10.01 -4.94 2.07
N GLN A 17 -9.08 -4.06 1.69
CA GLN A 17 -8.39 -3.15 2.59
C GLN A 17 -8.97 -1.74 2.45
N ASN A 18 -9.71 -1.27 3.48
CA ASN A 18 -10.27 0.10 3.50
C ASN A 18 -9.23 1.17 3.87
N GLY A 19 -8.15 0.75 4.54
CA GLY A 19 -7.03 1.61 4.90
C GLY A 19 -6.00 1.70 3.78
N GLY A 20 -5.13 2.70 3.87
CA GLY A 20 -4.13 2.96 2.85
C GLY A 20 -3.45 4.30 3.06
N LEU A 21 -2.85 4.82 2.00
CA LEU A 21 -2.21 6.13 1.99
C LEU A 21 -3.27 7.24 2.01
N GLU A 22 -3.06 8.24 2.87
CA GLU A 22 -3.87 9.46 2.87
C GLU A 22 -3.64 10.24 1.59
N ILE A 23 -4.74 10.67 0.96
CA ILE A 23 -4.73 11.47 -0.26
C ILE A 23 -5.63 12.69 -0.13
N ASN A 24 -5.24 13.76 -0.83
CA ASN A 24 -6.11 14.91 -1.06
C ASN A 24 -7.10 14.66 -2.21
N SER A 25 -7.94 15.65 -2.53
CA SER A 25 -8.93 15.55 -3.61
C SER A 25 -8.36 15.38 -5.02
N LYS A 26 -7.05 15.60 -5.20
CA LYS A 26 -6.32 15.35 -6.45
C LYS A 26 -5.66 13.97 -6.50
N CYS A 27 -5.91 13.13 -5.49
CA CYS A 27 -5.28 11.82 -5.32
C CYS A 27 -3.76 11.89 -5.06
N GLU A 28 -3.26 13.03 -4.57
CA GLU A 28 -1.86 13.21 -4.20
C GLU A 28 -1.68 12.93 -2.70
N THR A 29 -0.58 12.26 -2.36
CA THR A 29 -0.18 11.99 -0.98
C THR A 29 0.50 13.22 -0.34
N SER A 30 0.96 13.08 0.89
CA SER A 30 1.83 14.10 1.53
C SER A 30 3.22 14.21 0.88
N ILE A 31 3.61 13.24 0.04
CA ILE A 31 4.84 13.29 -0.75
C ILE A 31 4.52 13.93 -2.10
N PRO A 32 5.09 15.12 -2.42
CA PRO A 32 4.81 15.81 -3.67
C PRO A 32 5.14 14.95 -4.89
N GLY A 33 4.22 14.87 -5.83
CA GLY A 33 4.38 14.08 -7.06
C GLY A 33 4.09 12.58 -6.90
N LEU A 34 3.74 12.11 -5.70
CA LEU A 34 3.28 10.74 -5.48
C LEU A 34 1.74 10.71 -5.45
N PHE A 35 1.16 10.16 -6.52
CA PHE A 35 -0.28 10.00 -6.70
C PHE A 35 -0.69 8.54 -6.55
N VAL A 36 -1.84 8.28 -5.93
CA VAL A 36 -2.33 6.91 -5.66
C VAL A 36 -3.84 6.82 -5.87
N ALA A 37 -4.33 5.64 -6.23
CA ALA A 37 -5.74 5.38 -6.43
C ALA A 37 -6.11 3.92 -6.13
N GLY A 38 -7.39 3.65 -5.88
CA GLY A 38 -7.90 2.31 -5.58
C GLY A 38 -7.57 1.87 -4.15
N GLU A 39 -7.45 0.55 -3.96
CA GLU A 39 -7.26 -0.09 -2.63
C GLU A 39 -5.94 0.27 -1.92
N VAL A 40 -5.04 0.99 -2.60
CA VAL A 40 -3.82 1.55 -1.98
C VAL A 40 -4.12 2.84 -1.20
N SER A 41 -5.21 3.54 -1.54
CA SER A 41 -5.65 4.76 -0.88
C SER A 41 -6.51 4.46 0.35
N GLY A 42 -6.41 5.31 1.37
CA GLY A 42 -7.19 5.21 2.60
C GLY A 42 -8.21 6.33 2.77
N GLY A 43 -9.16 6.12 3.67
CA GLY A 43 -10.06 7.18 4.17
C GLY A 43 -11.38 7.33 3.41
N VAL A 44 -11.41 7.14 2.09
CA VAL A 44 -12.62 7.29 1.25
C VAL A 44 -13.79 6.44 1.75
N HIS A 45 -13.49 5.24 2.22
CA HIS A 45 -14.51 4.26 2.64
C HIS A 45 -14.82 4.26 4.14
N GLY A 46 -14.09 5.04 4.94
CA GLY A 46 -14.18 4.97 6.41
C GLY A 46 -13.88 3.57 6.97
N GLU A 47 -14.58 3.19 8.04
CA GLU A 47 -14.37 1.88 8.69
C GLU A 47 -14.88 0.71 7.85
N ASN A 48 -16.00 0.89 7.14
CA ASN A 48 -16.66 -0.16 6.37
C ASN A 48 -17.06 0.33 4.98
N ARG A 49 -16.30 -0.13 3.99
CA ARG A 49 -16.57 0.09 2.57
C ARG A 49 -17.89 -0.55 2.12
N LEU A 50 -18.69 0.21 1.39
CA LEU A 50 -19.96 -0.25 0.81
C LEU A 50 -19.74 -1.15 -0.42
N MET A 51 -20.50 -2.24 -0.52
CA MET A 51 -20.38 -3.23 -1.59
C MET A 51 -20.50 -2.59 -2.99
N GLY A 52 -19.70 -3.06 -3.95
CA GLY A 52 -19.66 -2.53 -5.33
C GLY A 52 -18.74 -1.33 -5.58
N ASN A 53 -18.29 -0.62 -4.53
CA ASN A 53 -17.49 0.60 -4.71
C ASN A 53 -15.99 0.43 -5.06
N SER A 54 -15.37 -0.75 -4.98
CA SER A 54 -13.92 -0.89 -5.28
C SER A 54 -13.59 -0.67 -6.75
N LEU A 55 -14.44 -1.17 -7.66
CA LEU A 55 -14.20 -0.94 -9.07
C LEU A 55 -14.40 0.54 -9.43
N LEU A 56 -15.37 1.20 -8.78
CA LEU A 56 -15.57 2.64 -8.89
C LEU A 56 -14.39 3.42 -8.32
N ASP A 57 -13.83 2.98 -7.19
CA ASP A 57 -12.66 3.59 -6.58
C ASP A 57 -11.47 3.59 -7.56
N VAL A 58 -11.13 2.42 -8.11
CA VAL A 58 -10.06 2.29 -9.10
C VAL A 58 -10.32 3.12 -10.35
N THR A 59 -11.54 3.14 -10.90
CA THR A 59 -11.83 3.82 -12.17
C THR A 59 -11.95 5.33 -12.03
N VAL A 60 -12.61 5.82 -10.98
CA VAL A 60 -12.82 7.25 -10.74
C VAL A 60 -11.54 7.90 -10.21
N PHE A 61 -10.98 7.40 -9.11
CA PHE A 61 -9.76 7.98 -8.54
C PHE A 61 -8.55 7.67 -9.42
N GLY A 62 -8.53 6.55 -10.14
CA GLY A 62 -7.46 6.28 -11.12
C GLY A 62 -7.41 7.31 -12.24
N ARG A 63 -8.58 7.76 -12.72
CA ARG A 63 -8.65 8.85 -13.69
C ARG A 63 -8.13 10.17 -13.11
N ILE A 64 -8.60 10.54 -11.92
CA ILE A 64 -8.20 11.79 -11.25
C ILE A 64 -6.68 11.79 -10.96
N ALA A 65 -6.16 10.70 -10.40
CA ALA A 65 -4.74 10.52 -10.13
C ALA A 65 -3.90 10.60 -11.41
N GLY A 66 -4.32 9.92 -12.47
CA GLY A 66 -3.61 9.93 -13.75
C GLY A 66 -3.56 11.30 -14.42
N GLU A 67 -4.68 12.03 -14.42
CA GLU A 67 -4.74 13.40 -14.96
C GLU A 67 -3.83 14.35 -14.17
N ASN A 68 -3.90 14.33 -12.83
CA ASN A 68 -3.07 15.19 -11.99
C ASN A 68 -1.59 14.82 -12.04
N ALA A 69 -1.26 13.52 -12.08
CA ALA A 69 0.12 13.05 -12.24
C ALA A 69 0.73 13.51 -13.57
N ALA A 70 -0.04 13.45 -14.67
CA ALA A 70 0.42 13.92 -15.97
C ALA A 70 0.65 15.44 -16.00
N ILE A 71 -0.22 16.22 -15.35
CA ILE A 71 -0.04 17.68 -15.20
C ILE A 71 1.21 17.97 -14.36
N PHE A 72 1.34 17.33 -13.20
CA PHE A 72 2.49 17.49 -12.32
C PHE A 72 3.80 17.17 -13.04
N ALA A 73 3.83 16.06 -13.81
CA ALA A 73 4.97 15.68 -14.59
C ALA A 73 5.36 16.80 -15.58
N LYS A 74 4.42 17.31 -16.37
CA LYS A 74 4.72 18.37 -17.36
C LYS A 74 5.20 19.69 -16.73
N GLU A 75 4.65 20.07 -15.59
CA GLU A 75 4.89 21.39 -15.00
C GLU A 75 6.08 21.43 -14.03
N ARG A 76 6.36 20.32 -13.34
CA ARG A 76 7.26 20.31 -12.17
C ARG A 76 8.40 19.31 -12.25
N THR A 77 8.48 18.46 -13.29
CA THR A 77 9.67 17.63 -13.44
C THR A 77 10.83 18.45 -13.97
N THR A 78 11.95 18.41 -13.26
CA THR A 78 13.23 18.85 -13.78
C THR A 78 13.93 17.67 -14.46
N ASP A 79 14.70 17.93 -15.50
CA ASP A 79 15.55 16.92 -16.15
C ASP A 79 16.72 16.54 -15.22
N GLY A 80 16.41 15.76 -14.19
CA GLY A 80 17.37 15.19 -13.25
C GLY A 80 17.69 13.73 -13.56
N LYS A 81 18.90 13.29 -13.24
CA LYS A 81 19.22 11.86 -13.25
C LYS A 81 18.53 11.18 -12.07
N LEU A 82 17.80 10.10 -12.35
CA LEU A 82 17.23 9.24 -11.31
C LEU A 82 18.33 8.78 -10.36
N ASN A 83 18.10 8.94 -9.06
CA ASN A 83 19.03 8.54 -8.01
C ASN A 83 18.27 8.05 -6.78
N LEU A 84 19.00 7.39 -5.88
CA LEU A 84 18.49 6.87 -4.61
C LEU A 84 19.02 7.67 -3.43
N ASP A 85 19.34 8.96 -3.62
CA ASP A 85 20.00 9.75 -2.59
C ASP A 85 19.10 9.96 -1.36
N HIS A 86 17.77 9.98 -1.55
CA HIS A 86 16.80 9.98 -0.45
C HIS A 86 16.91 8.72 0.42
N VAL A 87 17.12 7.54 -0.19
CA VAL A 87 17.31 6.28 0.54
C VAL A 87 18.63 6.32 1.33
N LYS A 88 19.73 6.75 0.68
CA LYS A 88 21.03 6.87 1.36
C LYS A 88 20.96 7.84 2.55
N LYS A 89 20.28 8.99 2.37
CA LYS A 89 20.05 9.97 3.43
C LYS A 89 19.30 9.36 4.60
N TYR A 90 18.22 8.62 4.33
CA TYR A 90 17.47 7.92 5.37
C TYR A 90 18.32 6.90 6.14
N HIS A 91 19.15 6.09 5.46
CA HIS A 91 20.05 5.15 6.14
C HIS A 91 21.08 5.87 7.02
N LYS A 92 21.62 7.00 6.57
CA LYS A 92 22.54 7.83 7.37
C LYS A 92 21.84 8.41 8.61
N GLU A 93 20.59 8.85 8.48
CA GLU A 93 19.79 9.33 9.62
C GLU A 93 19.55 8.22 10.65
N LEU A 94 19.32 6.98 10.21
CA LEU A 94 19.22 5.82 11.10
C LEU A 94 20.53 5.54 11.84
N GLU A 95 21.66 5.57 11.14
CA GLU A 95 22.99 5.40 11.73
C GLU A 95 23.30 6.49 12.77
N GLU A 96 23.04 7.75 12.45
CA GLU A 96 23.22 8.89 13.36
C GLU A 96 22.32 8.80 14.61
N ALA A 97 21.11 8.26 14.46
CA ALA A 97 20.21 7.97 15.57
C ALA A 97 20.58 6.70 16.36
N GLY A 98 21.61 5.95 15.95
CA GLY A 98 22.02 4.70 16.57
C GLY A 98 21.03 3.55 16.38
N ILE A 99 20.15 3.64 15.38
CA ILE A 99 19.12 2.63 15.10
C ILE A 99 19.72 1.52 14.25
N VAL A 100 20.07 0.40 14.89
CA VAL A 100 20.52 -0.81 14.20
C VAL A 100 19.30 -1.57 13.67
N THR A 101 19.27 -1.84 12.37
CA THR A 101 18.16 -2.53 11.71
C THR A 101 18.68 -3.64 10.80
N GLU A 102 18.12 -4.84 10.93
CA GLU A 102 18.33 -5.96 9.99
C GLU A 102 17.36 -5.92 8.79
N ARG A 103 16.56 -4.85 8.66
CA ARG A 103 15.56 -4.71 7.60
C ARG A 103 16.24 -4.48 6.26
N ILE A 104 15.87 -5.28 5.27
CA ILE A 104 16.31 -5.17 3.88
C ILE A 104 15.41 -4.22 3.08
N SER A 105 14.16 -4.05 3.52
CA SER A 105 13.19 -3.12 2.91
C SER A 105 12.53 -2.22 3.95
N PRO A 106 12.02 -1.04 3.54
CA PRO A 106 11.10 -0.28 4.37
C PRO A 106 9.92 -1.15 4.82
N MET A 107 9.57 -1.08 6.11
CA MET A 107 8.40 -1.76 6.65
C MET A 107 7.17 -0.90 6.34
N ILE A 108 6.44 -1.24 5.28
CA ILE A 108 5.27 -0.48 4.82
C ILE A 108 4.09 -0.66 5.78
N LEU A 109 3.96 -1.86 6.36
CA LEU A 109 2.97 -2.17 7.39
C LEU A 109 3.66 -2.89 8.55
N PRO A 110 3.32 -2.54 9.81
CA PRO A 110 3.68 -3.34 10.97
C PRO A 110 3.22 -4.79 10.81
N ASP A 111 3.95 -5.73 11.39
CA ASP A 111 3.50 -7.11 11.41
C ASP A 111 2.35 -7.27 12.41
N TYR A 112 1.12 -7.23 11.89
CA TYR A 112 -0.11 -7.47 12.65
C TYR A 112 -0.47 -8.97 12.74
N SER A 113 0.37 -9.86 12.23
CA SER A 113 0.05 -11.29 12.18
C SER A 113 0.00 -11.88 13.58
N ASN A 114 -1.08 -12.61 13.88
CA ASN A 114 -1.22 -13.32 15.15
C ASN A 114 0.00 -14.23 15.42
N PRO A 115 0.62 -14.20 16.62
CA PRO A 115 1.79 -15.02 16.94
C PRO A 115 1.61 -16.52 16.68
N GLN A 116 0.38 -17.05 16.83
CA GLN A 116 0.08 -18.46 16.57
C GLN A 116 0.02 -18.80 15.08
N VAL A 117 -0.31 -17.83 14.23
CA VAL A 117 -0.29 -17.97 12.76
C VAL A 117 1.15 -17.90 12.26
N ARG A 118 1.96 -17.00 12.82
CA ARG A 118 3.39 -16.88 12.50
C ARG A 118 4.16 -18.17 12.74
N LYS A 119 3.88 -18.89 13.83
CA LYS A 119 4.49 -20.22 14.10
C LYS A 119 4.21 -21.27 13.03
N LYS A 120 3.16 -21.08 12.22
CA LYS A 120 2.76 -21.97 11.13
C LYS A 120 3.24 -21.49 9.75
N GLN A 121 3.84 -20.29 9.66
CA GLN A 121 4.43 -19.82 8.41
C GLN A 121 5.70 -20.61 8.11
N ILE A 122 5.73 -21.22 6.92
CA ILE A 122 6.82 -22.07 6.45
C ILE A 122 8.01 -21.22 5.94
N THR A 123 7.75 -19.94 5.62
CA THR A 123 8.79 -18.98 5.24
C THR A 123 9.54 -18.52 6.48
N THR A 124 10.78 -19.00 6.62
CA THR A 124 11.51 -19.04 7.89
C THR A 124 11.96 -17.68 8.43
N VAL A 125 11.90 -16.58 7.66
CA VAL A 125 12.23 -15.24 8.17
C VAL A 125 11.47 -14.16 7.37
N TYR A 126 10.69 -13.31 8.06
CA TYR A 126 9.96 -12.18 7.46
C TYR A 126 10.92 -10.98 7.29
N HIS A 127 11.45 -10.78 6.09
CA HIS A 127 12.42 -9.71 5.79
C HIS A 127 11.81 -8.40 5.25
N GLY A 128 10.48 -8.27 5.32
CA GLY A 128 9.75 -7.14 4.75
C GLY A 128 8.95 -7.53 3.51
N THR A 129 8.04 -6.64 3.11
CA THR A 129 7.01 -6.85 2.09
C THR A 129 7.58 -6.92 0.68
N ILE A 130 8.16 -8.06 0.31
CA ILE A 130 8.04 -8.59 -1.05
C ILE A 130 7.66 -10.07 -0.88
N ARG A 131 6.43 -10.42 -1.28
CA ARG A 131 6.00 -11.81 -1.43
C ARG A 131 6.68 -12.43 -2.64
#